data_AF-A0A0C9YDY4-F1
#
_entry.id   AF-A0A0C9YDY4-F1
#
_cell.length_a   1.000
_cell.length_b   1.000
_cell.length_c   1.000
_cell.angle_alpha   90.00
_cell.angle_beta   90.00
_cell.angle_gamma   90.00
#
_symmetry.space_group_name_H-M   'P 1'
#
loop_
_entity.id
_entity.type
_entity.pdbx_description
1 polymer ?
#
loop_
_entity_poly.entity_id
_entity_poly.type
_entity_poly.pdbx_seq_one_letter_code
_entity_poly.pdbx_strand_id
1 'polypeptide(L)'
;SCTEDVIAYPCYHDARRYVFVDTPGFNATYSSQKEVFEKIAKWLAATYQERKLQINGVIYTRRITDTHRCRSERTSFRICANLIGTEAAHHVRLVTTMWDDRHPRDGSNLSTEEDRKSRLKEEQWRFLIHGGAGCARFLNIPESAWDRVHGLGVERKENLLLQRELVDMKKPLKQT
;
A
#
# COMPACT_ATOMS: atom_id res chain seq x y z
N SER A 1 12.78 -2.78 -3.02
CA SER A 1 11.96 -2.81 -4.24
C SER A 1 12.86 -2.83 -5.45
N CYS A 2 12.52 -3.59 -6.50
CA CYS A 2 13.21 -3.55 -7.80
C CYS A 2 12.50 -2.63 -8.82
N THR A 3 11.32 -2.12 -8.47
CA THR A 3 10.55 -1.19 -9.29
C THR A 3 11.11 0.23 -9.14
N GLU A 4 11.51 0.85 -10.25
CA GLU A 4 12.12 2.18 -10.26
C GLU A 4 11.11 3.30 -10.55
N ASP A 5 10.09 3.03 -11.36
CA ASP A 5 9.05 3.98 -11.76
C ASP A 5 7.63 3.45 -11.51
N VAL A 6 6.64 4.34 -11.52
CA VAL A 6 5.22 3.97 -11.37
C VAL A 6 4.70 3.45 -12.72
N ILE A 7 4.25 2.19 -12.75
CA ILE A 7 3.85 1.50 -13.98
C ILE A 7 2.46 0.90 -13.83
N ALA A 8 1.61 1.06 -14.86
CA ALA A 8 0.27 0.51 -14.89
C ALA A 8 0.20 -0.76 -15.76
N TYR A 9 -0.35 -1.83 -15.21
CA TYR A 9 -0.51 -3.14 -15.83
C TYR A 9 -2.00 -3.48 -15.97
N PRO A 10 -2.58 -3.38 -17.18
CA PRO A 10 -3.94 -3.81 -17.42
C PRO A 10 -4.03 -5.34 -17.51
N CYS A 11 -5.04 -5.93 -16.91
CA CYS A 11 -5.38 -7.35 -17.09
C CYS A 11 -6.89 -7.57 -17.05
N TYR A 12 -7.31 -8.78 -17.42
CA TYR A 12 -8.70 -9.21 -17.32
C TYR A 12 -8.80 -10.42 -16.40
N HIS A 13 -9.81 -10.41 -15.52
CA HIS A 13 -10.14 -11.51 -14.63
C HIS A 13 -11.66 -11.52 -14.42
N ASP A 14 -12.29 -12.68 -14.52
CA ASP A 14 -13.75 -12.85 -14.42
C ASP A 14 -14.55 -11.85 -15.26
N ALA A 15 -14.14 -11.68 -16.52
CA ALA A 15 -14.73 -10.73 -17.48
C ALA A 15 -14.69 -9.24 -17.06
N ARG A 16 -13.92 -8.90 -16.01
CA ARG A 16 -13.69 -7.53 -15.56
C ARG A 16 -12.27 -7.10 -15.89
N ARG A 17 -12.12 -5.83 -16.26
CA ARG A 17 -10.81 -5.22 -16.49
C ARG A 17 -10.27 -4.65 -15.19
N TYR A 18 -9.05 -5.05 -14.84
CA TYR A 18 -8.28 -4.50 -13.74
C TYR A 18 -7.08 -3.72 -14.30
N VAL A 19 -6.67 -2.67 -13.58
CA VAL A 19 -5.44 -1.95 -13.87
C VAL A 19 -4.66 -1.87 -12.56
N PHE A 20 -3.60 -2.66 -12.45
CA PHE A 20 -2.72 -2.65 -11.30
C PHE A 20 -1.64 -1.59 -11.50
N VAL A 21 -1.42 -0.76 -10.49
CA VAL A 21 -0.38 0.27 -10.52
C VAL A 21 0.71 -0.17 -9.59
N ASP A 22 1.82 -0.63 -10.15
CA ASP A 22 3.02 -0.96 -9.38
C ASP A 22 3.80 0.31 -9.11
N THR A 23 4.38 0.41 -7.90
CA THR A 23 5.07 1.62 -7.45
C THR A 23 6.45 1.28 -6.89
N PRO A 24 7.41 2.22 -6.99
CA PRO A 24 8.66 2.07 -6.25
C PRO A 24 8.39 2.00 -4.75
N GLY A 25 9.05 1.07 -4.07
CA GLY A 25 8.94 0.96 -2.61
C GLY A 25 9.69 2.09 -1.91
N PHE A 26 9.13 2.64 -0.84
CA PHE A 26 9.80 3.65 0.00
C PHE A 26 11.07 3.15 0.72
N ASN A 27 11.40 1.87 0.58
CA ASN A 27 12.64 1.25 1.04
C ASN A 27 13.57 0.87 -0.13
N ALA A 28 13.42 1.51 -1.30
CA ALA A 28 14.28 1.29 -2.45
C ALA A 28 15.74 1.63 -2.12
N THR A 29 16.66 0.75 -2.55
CA THR A 29 18.10 0.89 -2.28
C THR A 29 18.71 2.09 -3.00
N TYR A 30 18.19 2.41 -4.19
CA TYR A 30 18.77 3.41 -5.10
C TYR A 30 17.96 4.69 -5.21
N SER A 31 16.95 4.88 -4.36
CA SER A 31 16.11 6.09 -4.37
C SER A 31 15.79 6.55 -2.97
N SER A 32 15.86 7.85 -2.75
CA SER A 32 15.43 8.45 -1.49
C SER A 32 13.91 8.32 -1.33
N GLN A 33 13.43 8.29 -0.08
CA GLN A 33 11.99 8.30 0.20
C GLN A 33 11.26 9.48 -0.43
N LYS A 34 11.96 10.61 -0.55
CA LYS A 34 11.46 11.83 -1.19
C LYS A 34 11.25 11.63 -2.69
N GLU A 35 12.23 11.06 -3.39
CA GLU A 35 12.11 10.79 -4.83
C GLU A 35 10.99 9.78 -5.12
N VAL A 36 10.89 8.72 -4.30
CA VAL A 36 9.79 7.75 -4.41
C VAL A 36 8.43 8.43 -4.22
N PHE A 37 8.31 9.28 -3.19
CA PHE A 37 7.10 10.05 -2.95
C PHE A 37 6.76 10.97 -4.12
N GLU A 38 7.74 11.71 -4.66
CA GLU A 38 7.57 12.60 -5.82
C GLU A 38 7.10 11.85 -7.06
N LYS A 39 7.63 10.66 -7.34
CA LYS A 39 7.19 9.81 -8.47
C LYS A 39 5.72 9.40 -8.32
N ILE A 40 5.34 8.91 -7.13
CA ILE A 40 3.96 8.50 -6.85
C ILE A 40 3.00 9.69 -6.92
N ALA A 41 3.37 10.81 -6.30
CA ALA A 41 2.58 12.04 -6.28
C ALA A 41 2.33 12.59 -7.69
N LYS A 42 3.39 12.66 -8.51
CA LYS A 42 3.29 13.12 -9.91
C LYS A 42 2.36 12.22 -10.73
N TRP A 43 2.47 10.90 -10.57
CA TRP A 43 1.61 9.95 -11.28
C TRP A 43 0.14 10.08 -10.85
N LEU A 44 -0.14 10.18 -9.55
CA LEU A 44 -1.49 10.34 -9.01
C LEU A 44 -2.12 11.67 -9.44
N ALA A 45 -1.36 12.77 -9.41
CA ALA A 45 -1.85 14.08 -9.82
C ALA A 45 -2.18 14.12 -11.32
N ALA A 46 -1.28 13.64 -12.17
CA ALA A 46 -1.49 13.61 -13.62
C ALA A 46 -2.71 12.75 -14.00
N THR A 47 -2.83 11.55 -13.45
CA THR A 47 -3.95 10.64 -13.76
C THR A 47 -5.29 11.15 -13.23
N TYR A 48 -5.31 11.79 -12.06
CA TYR A 48 -6.52 12.39 -11.50
C TYR A 48 -6.95 13.63 -12.27
N GLN A 49 -6.00 14.52 -12.62
CA GLN A 49 -6.29 15.75 -13.34
C GLN A 49 -6.75 15.48 -14.78
N GLU A 50 -6.01 14.66 -15.53
CA GLU A 50 -6.22 14.45 -16.96
C GLU A 50 -7.34 13.45 -17.27
N ARG A 51 -7.47 12.40 -16.46
CA ARG A 51 -8.35 11.26 -16.77
C ARG A 51 -9.48 11.07 -15.77
N LYS A 52 -9.55 11.92 -14.74
CA LYS A 52 -10.48 11.76 -13.60
C LYS A 52 -10.40 10.36 -13.00
N LEU A 53 -9.20 9.77 -13.02
CA LEU A 53 -8.99 8.41 -12.56
C LEU A 53 -9.13 8.36 -11.04
N GLN A 54 -10.15 7.63 -10.59
CA GLN A 54 -10.38 7.36 -9.18
C GLN A 54 -9.72 6.02 -8.82
N ILE A 55 -9.02 5.99 -7.69
CA ILE A 55 -8.38 4.78 -7.19
C ILE A 55 -9.43 3.94 -6.46
N ASN A 56 -9.72 2.75 -6.97
CA ASN A 56 -10.65 1.81 -6.34
C ASN A 56 -10.07 1.16 -5.08
N GLY A 57 -8.76 1.03 -4.98
CA GLY A 57 -8.14 0.37 -3.85
C GLY A 57 -6.64 0.55 -3.78
N VAL A 58 -6.10 0.45 -2.56
CA VAL A 58 -4.67 0.46 -2.29
C VAL A 58 -4.30 -0.82 -1.57
N ILE A 59 -3.31 -1.54 -2.10
CA ILE A 59 -2.75 -2.72 -1.43
C ILE A 59 -1.37 -2.33 -0.93
N TYR A 60 -1.21 -2.25 0.38
CA TYR A 60 0.08 -2.03 1.02
C TYR A 60 0.66 -3.36 1.48
N THR A 61 1.82 -3.74 0.94
CA THR A 61 2.47 -5.01 1.28
C THR A 61 3.64 -4.82 2.22
N ARG A 62 3.83 -5.77 3.15
CA ARG A 62 4.99 -5.85 4.03
C ARG A 62 5.35 -7.30 4.30
N ARG A 63 6.65 -7.65 4.33
CA ARG A 63 7.07 -9.00 4.72
C ARG A 63 6.79 -9.24 6.19
N ILE A 64 6.32 -10.43 6.53
CA ILE A 64 6.06 -10.77 7.94
C ILE A 64 7.35 -10.89 8.78
N THR A 65 8.46 -11.16 8.10
CA THR A 65 9.79 -11.29 8.70
C THR A 65 10.43 -9.95 9.06
N ASP A 66 9.97 -8.84 8.46
CA ASP A 66 10.51 -7.49 8.69
C ASP A 66 10.26 -6.99 10.12
N THR A 67 11.33 -6.65 10.84
CA THR A 67 11.24 -6.27 12.26
C THR A 67 10.58 -4.89 12.46
N HIS A 68 9.56 -4.84 13.34
CA HIS A 68 8.81 -3.62 13.67
C HIS A 68 9.65 -2.46 14.26
N ARG A 69 10.93 -2.71 14.58
CA ARG A 69 11.86 -1.73 15.16
C ARG A 69 12.58 -0.89 14.10
N CYS A 70 12.47 -1.25 12.82
CA CYS A 70 13.14 -0.52 11.75
C CYS A 70 12.50 0.87 11.58
N ARG A 71 13.27 1.94 11.87
CA ARG A 71 12.80 3.33 11.77
C ARG A 71 12.37 3.69 10.34
N SER A 72 13.09 3.20 9.33
CA SER A 72 12.79 3.49 7.92
C SER A 72 11.42 2.95 7.52
N GLU A 73 11.06 1.74 7.93
CA GLU A 73 9.76 1.12 7.63
C GLU A 73 8.59 1.86 8.27
N ARG A 74 8.75 2.32 9.53
CA ARG A 74 7.75 3.16 10.19
C ARG A 74 7.52 4.46 9.41
N THR A 75 8.60 5.08 8.93
CA THR A 75 8.51 6.27 8.09
C THR A 75 7.83 5.95 6.75
N SER A 76 8.19 4.86 6.08
CA SER A 76 7.57 4.40 4.84
C SER A 76 6.07 4.20 4.99
N PHE A 77 5.62 3.51 6.04
CA PHE A 77 4.20 3.32 6.30
C PHE A 77 3.50 4.66 6.58
N ARG A 78 4.12 5.56 7.36
CA ARG A 78 3.52 6.87 7.66
C ARG A 78 3.33 7.72 6.41
N ILE A 79 4.30 7.73 5.48
CA ILE A 79 4.16 8.42 4.19
C ILE A 79 2.99 7.83 3.40
N CYS A 80 2.90 6.50 3.32
CA CYS A 80 1.80 5.82 2.64
C CYS A 80 0.43 6.15 3.30
N ALA A 81 0.34 6.10 4.62
CA ALA A 81 -0.88 6.39 5.36
C ALA A 81 -1.35 7.84 5.18
N ASN A 82 -0.43 8.81 5.16
CA ASN A 82 -0.74 10.21 4.90
C ASN A 82 -1.23 10.41 3.45
N LEU A 83 -0.60 9.74 2.47
CA LEU A 83 -1.01 9.81 1.08
C LEU A 83 -2.45 9.33 0.88
N ILE A 84 -2.82 8.25 1.57
CA ILE A 84 -4.17 7.67 1.53
C ILE A 84 -5.17 8.56 2.26
N GLY A 85 -4.86 8.97 3.49
CA GLY A 85 -5.79 9.64 4.40
C GLY A 85 -6.83 8.71 5.02
N THR A 86 -7.45 9.13 6.13
CA THR A 86 -8.46 8.32 6.83
C THR A 86 -9.72 8.10 6.02
N GLU A 87 -10.15 9.09 5.23
CA GLU A 87 -11.40 9.01 4.45
C GLU A 87 -11.36 7.89 3.42
N ALA A 88 -10.20 7.64 2.79
CA ALA A 88 -10.02 6.56 1.82
C ALA A 88 -9.52 5.25 2.45
N ALA A 89 -9.36 5.17 3.77
CA ALA A 89 -8.75 4.01 4.44
C ALA A 89 -9.56 2.72 4.27
N HIS A 90 -10.88 2.80 4.13
CA HIS A 90 -11.74 1.65 3.81
C HIS A 90 -11.45 1.01 2.44
N HIS A 91 -10.70 1.69 1.56
CA HIS A 91 -10.20 1.15 0.29
C HIS A 91 -8.80 0.52 0.41
N VAL A 92 -8.27 0.41 1.62
CA VAL A 92 -6.92 -0.11 1.85
C VAL A 92 -6.97 -1.56 2.31
N ARG A 93 -6.10 -2.38 1.71
CA ARG A 93 -5.72 -3.69 2.23
C ARG A 93 -4.27 -3.68 2.65
N LEU A 94 -4.06 -3.92 3.93
CA LEU A 94 -2.77 -4.10 4.57
C LEU A 94 -2.41 -5.59 4.52
N VAL A 95 -1.48 -5.94 3.64
CA VAL A 95 -1.17 -7.33 3.31
C VAL A 95 0.21 -7.70 3.84
N THR A 96 0.25 -8.77 4.63
CA THR A 96 1.52 -9.40 5.06
C THR A 96 1.92 -10.49 4.07
N THR A 97 3.17 -10.49 3.62
CA THR A 97 3.72 -11.42 2.60
C THR A 97 4.84 -12.29 3.18
N MET A 98 5.33 -13.25 2.39
CA MET A 98 6.47 -14.13 2.70
C MET A 98 6.27 -14.96 3.98
N TRP A 99 5.07 -15.54 4.14
CA TRP A 99 4.74 -16.46 5.25
C TRP A 99 5.37 -17.85 5.11
N ASP A 100 5.84 -18.14 3.90
CA ASP A 100 6.59 -19.32 3.47
C ASP A 100 8.11 -19.15 3.61
N ASP A 101 8.61 -17.91 3.75
CA ASP A 101 10.03 -17.60 3.90
C ASP A 101 10.48 -17.73 5.36
N ARG A 102 10.55 -18.98 5.85
CA ARG A 102 11.00 -19.29 7.21
C ARG A 102 12.46 -19.69 7.19
N HIS A 103 13.36 -18.73 7.35
CA HIS A 103 14.77 -19.04 7.45
C HIS A 103 15.10 -19.64 8.85
N PRO A 104 15.70 -20.84 8.94
CA PRO A 104 16.02 -21.47 10.24
C PRO A 104 16.94 -20.64 11.15
N ARG A 105 17.63 -19.64 10.59
CA ARG A 105 18.57 -18.77 11.31
C ARG A 105 17.93 -17.54 11.93
N ASP A 106 16.71 -17.17 11.55
CA ASP A 106 16.06 -15.94 12.00
C ASP A 106 15.29 -16.09 13.32
N GLY A 107 15.26 -17.31 13.89
CA GLY A 107 14.47 -17.63 15.09
C GLY A 107 12.97 -17.43 14.89
N SER A 108 12.52 -17.17 13.65
CA SER A 108 11.12 -16.95 13.29
C SER A 108 10.39 -18.29 13.29
N ASN A 109 9.44 -18.41 14.20
CA ASN A 109 8.41 -19.45 14.17
C ASN A 109 7.04 -18.81 13.92
N LEU A 110 6.05 -19.63 13.60
CA LEU A 110 4.66 -19.20 13.36
C LEU A 110 4.14 -18.26 14.46
N SER A 111 4.33 -18.60 15.74
CA SER A 111 3.91 -17.76 16.86
C SER A 111 4.53 -16.36 16.81
N THR A 112 5.83 -16.28 16.52
CA THR A 112 6.53 -14.99 16.43
C THR A 112 6.00 -14.12 15.29
N GLU A 113 5.67 -14.74 14.15
CA GLU A 113 5.08 -14.05 13.00
C GLU A 113 3.66 -13.54 13.29
N GLU A 114 2.85 -14.34 14.00
CA GLU A 114 1.51 -13.92 14.45
C GLU A 114 1.57 -12.75 15.44
N ASP A 115 2.50 -12.79 16.38
CA ASP A 115 2.73 -11.70 17.32
C ASP A 115 3.17 -10.43 16.59
N ARG A 116 4.05 -10.55 15.59
CA ARG A 116 4.46 -9.43 14.74
C ARG A 116 3.27 -8.83 13.99
N LYS A 117 2.42 -9.65 13.37
CA LYS A 117 1.20 -9.18 12.69
C LYS A 117 0.27 -8.46 13.65
N SER A 118 0.06 -8.99 14.85
CA SER A 118 -0.80 -8.38 15.86
C SER A 118 -0.28 -7.00 16.28
N ARG A 119 1.02 -6.89 16.53
CA ARG A 119 1.66 -5.62 16.84
C ARG A 119 1.64 -4.62 15.69
N LEU A 120 1.75 -5.08 14.43
CA LEU A 120 1.57 -4.20 13.27
C LEU A 120 0.17 -3.56 13.30
N LYS A 121 -0.87 -4.35 13.59
CA LYS A 121 -2.25 -3.85 13.67
C LYS A 121 -2.45 -2.85 14.81
N GLU A 122 -1.91 -3.15 16.00
CA GLU A 122 -2.11 -2.36 17.21
C GLU A 122 -1.27 -1.09 17.25
N GLU A 123 -0.09 -1.10 16.63
CA GLU A 123 0.84 0.03 16.62
C GLU A 123 0.78 0.77 15.29
N GLN A 124 1.44 0.23 14.26
CA GLN A 124 1.76 0.96 13.05
C GLN A 124 0.53 1.19 12.18
N TRP A 125 -0.26 0.15 11.95
CA TRP A 125 -1.41 0.16 11.05
C TRP A 125 -2.70 0.68 11.69
N ARG A 126 -2.67 0.92 13.01
CA ARG A 126 -3.82 1.32 13.81
C ARG A 126 -4.61 2.45 13.17
N PHE A 127 -3.91 3.48 12.66
CA PHE A 127 -4.53 4.65 12.03
C PHE A 127 -5.42 4.28 10.83
N LEU A 128 -4.92 3.46 9.90
CA LEU A 128 -5.70 3.05 8.73
C LEU A 128 -6.76 2.00 9.11
N ILE A 129 -6.46 1.11 10.06
CA ILE A 129 -7.43 0.11 10.55
C ILE A 129 -8.66 0.80 11.17
N HIS A 130 -8.47 1.84 11.99
CA HIS A 130 -9.61 2.62 12.51
C HIS A 130 -10.42 3.31 11.42
N GLY A 131 -9.78 3.67 10.30
CA GLY A 131 -10.45 4.21 9.12
C GLY A 131 -11.11 3.15 8.22
N GLY A 132 -11.11 1.87 8.62
CA GLY A 132 -11.76 0.78 7.89
C GLY A 132 -10.85 -0.07 7.02
N ALA A 133 -9.51 0.11 7.08
CA ALA A 133 -8.59 -0.71 6.30
C ALA A 133 -8.66 -2.18 6.72
N GLY A 134 -8.75 -3.06 5.71
CA GLY A 134 -8.68 -4.50 5.91
C GLY A 134 -7.24 -4.97 6.13
N CYS A 135 -7.06 -6.04 6.90
CA CYS A 135 -5.75 -6.69 7.08
C CYS A 135 -5.80 -8.15 6.64
N ALA A 136 -4.80 -8.60 5.88
CA ALA A 136 -4.77 -9.95 5.34
C ALA A 136 -3.37 -10.55 5.23
N ARG A 137 -3.33 -11.87 5.02
CA ARG A 137 -2.12 -12.60 4.60
C ARG A 137 -2.18 -12.84 3.11
N PHE A 138 -1.02 -12.78 2.48
CA PHE A 138 -0.80 -13.32 1.16
C PHE A 138 -0.03 -14.64 1.29
N LEU A 139 -0.62 -15.71 0.78
CA LEU A 139 -0.09 -17.07 0.92
C LEU A 139 0.86 -17.47 -0.21
N ASN A 140 1.34 -16.50 -1.00
CA ASN A 140 2.23 -16.72 -2.14
C ASN A 140 1.65 -17.64 -3.23
N ILE A 141 0.32 -17.61 -3.40
CA ILE A 141 -0.42 -18.34 -4.44
C ILE A 141 -1.42 -17.43 -5.17
N PRO A 142 -1.72 -17.67 -6.46
CA PRO A 142 -2.60 -16.81 -7.25
C PRO A 142 -4.00 -16.58 -6.65
N GLU A 143 -4.60 -17.62 -6.07
CA GLU A 143 -5.94 -17.57 -5.47
C GLU A 143 -5.96 -16.56 -4.31
N SER A 144 -4.93 -16.64 -3.45
CA SER A 144 -4.78 -15.71 -2.33
C SER A 144 -4.61 -14.26 -2.80
N ALA A 145 -3.96 -14.03 -3.95
CA ALA A 145 -3.81 -12.68 -4.52
C ALA A 145 -5.18 -12.11 -4.93
N TRP A 146 -5.99 -12.88 -5.67
CA TRP A 146 -7.30 -12.43 -6.11
C TRP A 146 -8.26 -12.18 -4.94
N ASP A 147 -8.22 -12.98 -3.88
CA ASP A 147 -9.00 -12.70 -2.67
C ASP A 147 -8.65 -11.34 -2.03
N ARG A 148 -7.41 -10.86 -2.20
CA ARG A 148 -6.99 -9.54 -1.71
C ARG A 148 -7.44 -8.41 -2.64
N VAL A 149 -7.77 -8.70 -3.89
CA VAL A 149 -8.28 -7.72 -4.86
C VAL A 149 -9.81 -7.64 -4.82
N HIS A 150 -10.49 -8.78 -4.69
CA HIS A 150 -11.95 -8.87 -4.74
C HIS A 150 -12.64 -7.98 -3.69
N GLY A 151 -13.59 -7.15 -4.09
CA GLY A 151 -14.30 -6.25 -3.18
C GLY A 151 -13.57 -4.95 -2.85
N LEU A 152 -12.35 -4.70 -3.37
CA LEU A 152 -11.77 -3.35 -3.33
C LEU A 152 -12.57 -2.39 -4.21
N GLY A 153 -13.06 -1.29 -3.65
CA GLY A 153 -13.66 -0.17 -4.38
C GLY A 153 -14.91 -0.50 -5.19
N VAL A 154 -15.66 -1.53 -4.76
CA VAL A 154 -16.91 -1.96 -5.40
C VAL A 154 -18.09 -1.09 -4.94
N GLU A 155 -18.10 -0.64 -3.69
CA GLU A 155 -19.25 0.02 -3.07
C GLU A 155 -19.15 1.55 -3.06
N ARG A 156 -17.93 2.10 -3.04
CA ARG A 156 -17.67 3.53 -2.98
C ARG A 156 -16.41 3.87 -3.76
N LYS A 157 -16.38 5.04 -4.39
CA LYS A 157 -15.17 5.59 -5.00
C LYS A 157 -14.75 6.80 -4.18
N GLU A 158 -13.55 6.75 -3.64
CA GLU A 158 -12.97 7.83 -2.85
C GLU A 158 -11.58 8.12 -3.38
N ASN A 159 -11.27 9.41 -3.48
CA ASN A 159 -9.95 9.84 -3.92
C ASN A 159 -9.00 9.77 -2.73
N LEU A 160 -7.75 9.40 -2.99
CA LEU A 160 -6.71 9.46 -1.97
C LEU A 160 -6.52 10.93 -1.53
N LEU A 161 -6.18 11.14 -0.25
CA LEU A 161 -5.97 12.50 0.29
C LEU A 161 -4.99 13.30 -0.58
N LEU A 162 -3.89 12.68 -1.00
CA LEU A 162 -2.89 13.35 -1.83
C LEU A 162 -3.43 13.83 -3.19
N GLN A 163 -4.36 13.08 -3.81
CA GLN A 163 -4.98 13.51 -5.08
C GLN A 163 -5.78 14.79 -4.88
N ARG A 164 -6.56 14.86 -3.79
CA ARG A 164 -7.36 16.04 -3.43
C ARG A 164 -6.47 17.21 -3.07
N GLU A 165 -5.43 16.98 -2.28
CA GLU A 165 -4.51 18.03 -1.86
C GLU A 165 -3.77 18.67 -3.02
N LEU A 166 -3.22 17.86 -3.94
CA LEU A 166 -2.45 18.37 -5.07
C LEU A 166 -3.33 19.01 -6.15
N VAL A 167 -4.51 18.45 -6.43
CA VAL A 167 -5.32 18.86 -7.59
C VAL A 167 -6.49 19.74 -7.18
N ASP A 168 -7.30 19.32 -6.20
CA ASP A 168 -8.50 20.06 -5.81
C ASP A 168 -8.14 21.27 -4.92
N MET A 169 -7.23 21.09 -3.96
CA MET A 169 -6.78 22.13 -3.04
C MET A 169 -5.55 22.91 -3.54
N LYS A 170 -4.90 22.45 -4.62
CA LYS A 170 -3.70 23.06 -5.22
C LYS A 170 -2.56 23.28 -4.21
N LYS A 171 -2.42 22.40 -3.21
CA LYS A 171 -1.31 22.46 -2.26
C LYS A 171 0.01 22.11 -2.97
N PRO A 172 1.10 22.84 -2.70
CA PRO A 172 2.44 22.40 -3.08
C PRO A 172 2.77 21.05 -2.43
N LEU A 173 3.48 20.17 -3.14
CA LEU A 173 3.89 18.84 -2.64
C LEU A 173 4.70 18.88 -1.33
N LYS A 174 5.38 20.00 -1.03
CA LYS A 174 6.11 20.19 0.23
C LYS A 174 5.20 20.46 1.43
N GLN A 175 3.92 20.74 1.20
CA GLN A 175 2.89 21.09 2.19
C GLN A 175 1.80 20.01 2.32
N THR A 176 1.94 18.91 1.58
CA THR A 176 1.11 17.69 1.68
C THR A 176 1.75 16.69 2.63
#